data_AF-A0A2E6QN03-F1
#
_entry.id   AF-A0A2E6QN03-F1
#
_cell.length_a   1.000
_cell.length_b   1.000
_cell.length_c   1.000
_cell.angle_alpha   90.00
_cell.angle_beta   90.00
_cell.angle_gamma   90.00
#
_symmetry.space_group_name_H-M   'P 1'
#
loop_
_entity.id
_entity.type
_entity.pdbx_description
1 polymer ?
#
loop_
_entity_poly.entity_id
_entity_poly.type
_entity_poly.pdbx_seq_one_letter_code
_entity_poly.pdbx_strand_id
1 'polypeptide(L)'
;MSADYILALDQGTTSTRAIVFDGDGRQIGEAQKELPQHFPQPGRVEHDPETIWRDAVACMKGALARARLEPRQIAGIGITTQRETTLSWDRKTGAP
;
A
#
# COMPACT_ATOMS: atom_id res chain seq x y z
N MET A 1 11.54 24.26 -5.43
CA MET A 1 10.34 24.22 -4.59
C MET A 1 10.31 22.84 -3.96
N SER A 2 10.30 22.79 -2.62
CA SER A 2 10.20 21.57 -1.84
C SER A 2 8.98 20.77 -2.29
N ALA A 3 9.10 19.45 -2.40
CA ALA A 3 7.93 18.61 -2.56
C ALA A 3 7.18 18.63 -1.22
N ASP A 4 5.95 19.14 -1.20
CA ASP A 4 5.16 19.31 0.04
C ASP A 4 4.12 18.20 0.23
N TYR A 5 4.26 17.09 -0.49
CA TYR A 5 3.30 15.99 -0.46
C TYR A 5 3.93 14.70 0.04
N ILE A 6 3.24 14.01 0.95
CA ILE A 6 3.63 12.69 1.44
C ILE A 6 2.60 11.68 0.98
N LEU A 7 3.07 10.54 0.46
CA LEU A 7 2.21 9.38 0.23
C LEU A 7 2.37 8.42 1.41
N ALA A 8 1.26 8.02 2.02
CA ALA A 8 1.21 6.94 2.99
C ALA A 8 0.63 5.69 2.35
N LEU A 9 1.36 4.58 2.42
CA LEU A 9 0.86 3.23 2.11
C LEU A 9 0.51 2.53 3.42
N ASP A 10 -0.74 2.13 3.56
CA ASP A 10 -1.24 1.37 4.69
C ASP A 10 -1.71 -0.01 4.20
N GLN A 11 -0.85 -1.00 4.40
CA GLN A 11 -1.11 -2.39 4.04
C GLN A 11 -1.78 -3.09 5.23
N GLY A 12 -3.11 -3.05 5.28
CA GLY A 12 -3.90 -3.67 6.34
C GLY A 12 -4.18 -5.15 6.13
N THR A 13 -4.80 -5.77 7.13
CA THR A 13 -5.16 -7.20 7.07
C THR A 13 -6.30 -7.49 6.11
N THR A 14 -7.26 -6.57 5.95
CA THR A 14 -8.46 -6.76 5.11
C THR A 14 -8.47 -5.88 3.88
N SER A 15 -7.58 -4.89 3.79
CA SER A 15 -7.49 -3.99 2.65
C SER A 15 -6.11 -3.34 2.55
N THR A 16 -5.75 -2.92 1.35
CA THR A 16 -4.61 -2.03 1.12
C THR A 16 -5.13 -0.63 0.82
N ARG A 17 -4.54 0.38 1.45
CA ARG A 17 -4.86 1.80 1.26
C ARG A 17 -3.62 2.59 0.89
N ALA A 18 -3.79 3.59 0.04
CA ALA A 18 -2.80 4.64 -0.17
C ALA A 18 -3.48 6.00 -0.04
N ILE A 19 -2.83 6.91 0.69
CA ILE A 19 -3.34 8.24 1.00
C ILE A 19 -2.26 9.27 0.67
N VAL A 20 -2.62 10.38 0.05
CA VAL A 20 -1.72 11.51 -0.18
C VAL A 20 -2.11 12.65 0.76
N PHE A 21 -1.12 13.18 1.47
CA PHE A 21 -1.25 14.34 2.35
C PHE A 21 -0.50 15.54 1.78
N ASP A 22 -1.04 16.75 1.97
CA ASP A 22 -0.34 18.01 1.73
C ASP A 22 0.55 18.43 2.91
N GLY A 23 1.24 19.57 2.77
CA GLY A 23 2.18 20.08 3.78
C GLY A 23 1.52 20.49 5.10
N ASP A 24 0.20 20.67 5.10
CA ASP A 24 -0.60 20.95 6.31
C ASP A 24 -1.18 19.66 6.91
N GLY A 25 -0.85 18.49 6.35
CA GLY A 25 -1.36 17.20 6.78
C GLY A 25 -2.79 16.90 6.34
N ARG A 26 -3.35 17.64 5.37
CA ARG A 26 -4.69 17.35 4.84
C ARG A 26 -4.64 16.23 3.81
N GLN A 27 -5.59 15.32 3.89
CA GLN A 27 -5.78 14.29 2.86
C GLN A 27 -6.30 14.92 1.56
N ILE A 28 -5.57 14.73 0.47
CA ILE A 28 -5.91 15.27 -0.86
C ILE A 28 -6.14 14.18 -1.92
N GLY A 29 -5.87 12.91 -1.60
CA GLY A 29 -6.19 11.77 -2.46
C GLY A 29 -6.12 10.46 -1.70
N GLU A 30 -6.98 9.51 -2.06
CA GLU A 30 -7.02 8.19 -1.43
C GLU A 30 -7.43 7.12 -2.43
N ALA A 31 -6.86 5.92 -2.30
CA ALA A 31 -7.37 4.72 -2.95
C ALA A 31 -7.29 3.53 -2.00
N GLN A 32 -8.29 2.64 -2.10
CA GLN A 32 -8.38 1.43 -1.32
C GLN A 32 -8.78 0.25 -2.19
N LYS A 33 -8.29 -0.94 -1.83
CA LYS A 33 -8.77 -2.22 -2.33
C LYS A 33 -8.86 -3.25 -1.21
N GLU A 34 -9.90 -4.06 -1.24
CA GLU A 34 -10.04 -5.20 -0.31
C GLU A 34 -9.01 -6.28 -0.61
N LEU A 35 -8.49 -6.91 0.44
CA LEU A 35 -7.54 -8.02 0.36
C LEU A 35 -8.29 -9.34 0.64
N PRO A 36 -8.36 -10.27 -0.33
CA PRO A 36 -8.94 -11.58 -0.12
C PRO A 36 -8.24 -12.35 1.00
N GLN A 37 -9.03 -13.03 1.84
CA GLN A 37 -8.54 -13.88 2.91
C GLN A 37 -8.60 -15.34 2.46
N HIS A 38 -7.50 -16.09 2.61
CA HIS A 38 -7.47 -17.53 2.34
C HIS A 38 -7.51 -18.32 3.65
N PHE A 39 -8.41 -19.31 3.72
CA PHE A 39 -8.62 -20.15 4.90
C PHE A 39 -8.37 -21.62 4.53
N PRO A 40 -7.11 -22.08 4.44
CA PRO A 40 -6.81 -23.44 4.01
C PRO A 40 -7.30 -24.51 5.00
N GLN A 41 -7.44 -24.15 6.28
CA GLN A 41 -7.99 -24.99 7.35
C GLN A 41 -8.45 -24.11 8.53
N PRO A 42 -9.29 -24.63 9.45
CA PRO A 42 -9.69 -23.90 10.64
C PRO A 42 -8.50 -23.36 11.44
N GLY A 43 -8.57 -22.07 11.78
CA GLY A 43 -7.51 -21.38 12.53
C GLY A 43 -6.29 -20.94 11.71
N ARG A 44 -6.26 -21.19 10.39
CA ARG A 44 -5.23 -20.64 9.50
C ARG A 44 -5.80 -19.55 8.60
N VAL A 45 -5.04 -18.46 8.48
CA VAL A 45 -5.34 -17.33 7.60
C VAL A 45 -4.08 -17.03 6.81
N GLU A 46 -4.21 -16.98 5.49
CA GLU A 46 -3.11 -16.70 4.57
C GLU A 46 -3.52 -15.63 3.56
N HIS A 47 -2.53 -14.90 3.04
CA HIS A 47 -2.67 -13.92 1.96
C HIS A 47 -1.73 -14.30 0.82
N ASP A 48 -2.16 -14.06 -0.42
CA ASP A 48 -1.28 -14.11 -1.58
C ASP A 48 -0.38 -12.85 -1.62
N PRO A 49 0.96 -12.99 -1.48
CA PRO A 49 1.88 -11.85 -1.48
C PRO A 49 1.86 -11.05 -2.79
N GLU A 50 1.59 -11.70 -3.93
CA GLU A 50 1.49 -11.03 -5.22
C GLU A 50 0.25 -10.14 -5.29
N THR A 51 -0.84 -10.55 -4.63
CA THR A 51 -2.04 -9.73 -4.52
C THR A 51 -1.79 -8.51 -3.64
N ILE A 52 -1.12 -8.67 -2.49
CA ILE A 52 -0.69 -7.54 -1.64
C ILE A 52 0.14 -6.54 -2.45
N TRP A 53 1.14 -7.03 -3.20
CA TRP A 53 2.03 -6.17 -3.98
C TRP A 53 1.30 -5.41 -5.10
N ARG A 54 0.51 -6.13 -5.92
CA ARG A 54 -0.26 -5.51 -7.02
C ARG A 54 -1.23 -4.44 -6.49
N ASP A 55 -1.86 -4.69 -5.36
CA ASP A 55 -2.82 -3.75 -4.80
C ASP A 55 -2.16 -2.55 -4.13
N ALA A 56 -0.99 -2.71 -3.52
CA ALA A 56 -0.19 -1.57 -3.05
C ALA A 56 0.14 -0.62 -4.22
N VAL A 57 0.66 -1.15 -5.33
CA VAL A 57 0.97 -0.35 -6.53
C VAL A 57 -0.28 0.31 -7.11
N ALA A 58 -1.38 -0.44 -7.22
CA ALA A 58 -2.64 0.09 -7.76
C ALA A 58 -3.22 1.20 -6.87
N CYS A 59 -3.19 1.04 -5.55
CA CYS A 59 -3.66 2.06 -4.61
C CYS A 59 -2.80 3.31 -4.67
N MET A 60 -1.46 3.18 -4.66
CA MET A 60 -0.57 4.35 -4.78
C MET A 60 -0.85 5.15 -6.06
N LYS A 61 -0.99 4.48 -7.21
CA LYS A 61 -1.36 5.13 -8.47
C LYS A 61 -2.74 5.79 -8.40
N GLY A 62 -3.72 5.12 -7.79
CA GLY A 62 -5.07 5.65 -7.64
C GLY A 62 -5.13 6.89 -6.74
N ALA A 63 -4.35 6.91 -5.65
CA ALA A 63 -4.26 8.04 -4.74
C ALA A 63 -3.62 9.26 -5.42
N LEU A 64 -2.54 9.06 -6.17
CA LEU A 64 -1.91 10.11 -6.99
C LEU A 64 -2.87 10.67 -8.06
N ALA A 65 -3.57 9.78 -8.77
CA ALA A 65 -4.53 10.19 -9.80
C ALA A 65 -5.67 11.04 -9.21
N ARG A 66 -6.18 10.67 -8.02
CA ARG A 66 -7.23 11.45 -7.32
C ARG A 66 -6.72 12.78 -6.77
N ALA A 67 -5.47 12.82 -6.29
CA ALA A 67 -4.80 14.05 -5.89
C ALA A 67 -4.38 14.93 -7.09
N ARG A 68 -4.47 14.40 -8.32
CA ARG A 68 -3.99 15.04 -9.56
C ARG A 68 -2.50 15.41 -9.51
N LEU A 69 -1.70 14.53 -8.93
CA LEU A 69 -0.26 14.72 -8.76
C LEU A 69 0.55 13.75 -9.63
N GLU A 70 1.68 14.24 -10.09
CA GLU A 70 2.76 13.45 -10.67
C GLU A 70 3.62 12.83 -9.56
N PRO A 71 4.18 11.62 -9.74
CA PRO A 71 5.05 10.99 -8.74
C PRO A 71 6.23 11.86 -8.27
N ARG A 72 6.79 12.69 -9.18
CA ARG A 72 7.89 13.62 -8.87
C ARG A 72 7.54 14.72 -7.86
N GLN A 73 6.26 14.89 -7.52
CA GLN A 73 5.78 15.85 -6.53
C GLN A 73 5.70 15.26 -5.12
N ILE A 74 5.87 13.95 -4.96
CA ILE A 74 5.90 13.28 -3.65
C ILE A 74 7.31 13.41 -3.05
N ALA A 75 7.38 13.96 -1.84
CA ALA A 75 8.62 14.16 -1.10
C ALA A 75 9.15 12.88 -0.46
N GLY A 76 8.23 11.99 -0.09
CA GLY A 76 8.54 10.74 0.57
C GLY A 76 7.33 9.82 0.67
N ILE A 77 7.61 8.55 0.93
CA ILE A 77 6.59 7.52 1.13
C ILE A 77 6.70 7.02 2.58
N GLY A 78 5.62 7.15 3.34
CA GLY A 78 5.44 6.47 4.61
C GLY A 78 4.83 5.10 4.39
N ILE A 79 5.33 4.08 5.08
CA ILE A 79 4.84 2.70 4.98
C ILE A 79 4.40 2.23 6.37
N THR A 80 3.16 1.80 6.47
CA THR A 80 2.62 1.07 7.62
C THR A 80 1.99 -0.24 7.14
N THR A 81 2.06 -1.26 7.97
CA THR A 81 1.70 -2.63 7.61
C THR A 81 0.94 -3.30 8.75
N GLN A 82 0.17 -4.32 8.41
CA GLN A 82 -0.17 -5.36 9.38
C GLN A 82 1.14 -5.96 9.89
N ARG A 83 1.31 -5.89 11.21
CA ARG A 83 2.47 -6.47 11.88
C ARG A 83 2.35 -8.00 11.86
N GLU A 84 3.31 -8.71 12.42
CA GLU A 84 3.34 -10.18 12.61
C GLU A 84 3.20 -11.09 11.35
N THR A 85 2.35 -10.77 10.38
CA THR A 85 2.22 -11.46 9.10
C THR A 85 3.60 -11.65 8.48
N THR A 86 3.92 -12.89 8.17
CA THR A 86 5.27 -13.31 7.77
C THR A 86 5.28 -13.71 6.30
N LEU A 87 6.28 -13.21 5.58
CA LEU A 87 6.56 -13.55 4.19
C LEU A 87 7.99 -14.10 4.10
N SER A 88 8.15 -15.23 3.40
CA SER A 88 9.44 -15.73 2.92
C SER A 88 9.48 -15.56 1.42
N TRP A 89 10.67 -15.40 0.83
CA TRP A 89 10.85 -15.31 -0.62
C TRP A 89 12.27 -15.72 -1.03
N ASP A 90 12.45 -16.09 -2.29
CA ASP A 90 13.77 -16.33 -2.87
C ASP A 90 14.50 -15.02 -3.15
N ARG A 91 15.72 -14.88 -2.61
CA ARG A 91 16.51 -13.64 -2.71
C ARG A 91 16.89 -13.27 -4.15
N LYS A 92 17.03 -14.24 -5.05
CA LYS A 92 17.48 -14.00 -6.44
C LYS A 92 16.30 -13.64 -7.35
N THR A 93 15.17 -14.31 -7.17
CA THR A 93 14.00 -14.14 -8.06
C THR A 93 12.97 -13.17 -7.51
N GLY A 94 12.92 -12.97 -6.18
CA GLY A 94 11.86 -12.23 -5.52
C GLY A 94 10.54 -13.01 -5.40
N ALA A 95 10.48 -14.26 -5.87
CA ALA A 95 9.30 -15.10 -5.78
C ALA A 95 9.04 -15.51 -4.31
N PRO A 96 7.79 -15.40 -3.81
CA PRO A 96 7.41 -15.89 -2.48
C PRO A 96 7.74 -17.37 -2.26
#